data_AF-A0A7R7GYL2-F1
#
_entry.id   AF-A0A7R7GYL2-F1
#
_cell.length_a   1.000
_cell.length_b   1.000
_cell.length_c   1.000
_cell.angle_alpha   90.00
_cell.angle_beta   90.00
_cell.angle_gamma   90.00
#
_symmetry.space_group_name_H-M   'P 1'
#
loop_
_entity.id
_entity.type
_entity.pdbx_description
1 polymer ?
#
loop_
_entity_poly.entity_id
_entity_poly.type
_entity_poly.pdbx_seq_one_letter_code
_entity_poly.pdbx_strand_id
1 'polypeptide(L)'
;MHVYRPDVVSQAVSFWRAVQTQVWRGRGDPERDKRAEYHAGAIAHIVTMLRDQEKGWRTWFAEENITPIEVAYPVLWRNLSAIVGTVLEALGLDPRLAPEPVLERQADQRSDEWVDRYRQEAQQKGLPL
;
A
#
# COMPACT_ATOMS: atom_id res chain seq x y z
N MET A 1 -15.60 3.00 -3.07
CA MET A 1 -14.73 1.97 -2.48
C MET A 1 -13.51 2.65 -1.90
N HIS A 2 -13.09 2.27 -0.69
CA HIS A 2 -11.91 2.79 -0.01
C HIS A 2 -10.90 1.65 0.17
N VAL A 3 -9.68 1.82 -0.37
CA VAL A 3 -8.62 0.82 -0.29
C VAL A 3 -7.51 1.36 0.59
N TYR A 4 -7.17 0.64 1.65
CA TYR A 4 -6.15 1.04 2.61
C TYR A 4 -5.16 -0.08 2.88
N ARG A 5 -3.94 0.25 3.33
CA ARG A 5 -2.92 -0.74 3.68
C ARG A 5 -2.62 -0.63 5.18
N PRO A 6 -3.00 -1.63 6.00
CA PRO A 6 -2.81 -1.58 7.46
C PRO A 6 -1.34 -1.45 7.86
N ASP A 7 -0.44 -2.12 7.12
CA ASP A 7 1.01 -2.02 7.34
C ASP A 7 1.58 -0.81 6.59
N VAL A 8 1.46 0.36 7.24
CA VAL A 8 1.90 1.65 6.69
C VAL A 8 3.42 1.72 6.53
N VAL A 9 4.19 1.04 7.38
CA VAL A 9 5.65 0.95 7.23
C VAL A 9 6.00 0.24 5.93
N SER A 10 5.40 -0.92 5.68
CA SER A 10 5.61 -1.64 4.42
C SER A 10 5.14 -0.83 3.20
N GLN A 11 4.10 -0.01 3.35
CA GLN A 11 3.68 0.94 2.32
C GLN A 11 4.73 2.04 2.10
N ALA A 12 5.24 2.64 3.16
CA ALA A 12 6.22 3.73 3.11
C ALA A 12 7.54 3.29 2.50
N VAL A 13 8.02 2.09 2.84
CA VAL A 13 9.21 1.49 2.22
C VAL A 13 8.99 1.27 0.73
N SER A 14 7.84 0.71 0.34
CA SER A 14 7.49 0.52 -1.07
C SER A 14 7.46 1.85 -1.82
N PHE A 15 6.88 2.89 -1.23
CA PHE A 15 6.81 4.25 -1.78
C PHE A 15 8.20 4.87 -1.92
N TRP A 16 9.02 4.82 -0.86
CA TRP A 16 10.38 5.37 -0.86
C TRP A 16 11.24 4.77 -1.96
N ARG A 17 11.11 3.46 -2.16
CA ARG A 17 11.80 2.76 -3.24
C ARG A 17 11.26 3.15 -4.62
N ALA A 18 9.94 3.23 -4.79
CA ALA A 18 9.31 3.63 -6.05
C ALA A 18 9.71 5.06 -6.48
N VAL A 19 9.82 5.99 -5.53
CA VAL A 19 10.27 7.37 -5.80
C VAL A 19 11.71 7.40 -6.31
N GLN A 20 12.61 6.54 -5.79
CA GLN A 20 13.99 6.51 -6.24
C GLN A 20 14.14 5.83 -7.61
N THR A 21 13.40 4.75 -7.86
CA THR A 21 13.51 3.97 -9.09
C THR A 21 12.64 4.50 -10.23
N GLN A 22 11.67 5.37 -9.90
CA GLN A 22 10.59 5.82 -10.79
C GLN A 22 9.70 4.66 -11.29
N VAL A 23 9.64 3.57 -10.51
CA VAL A 23 8.86 2.37 -10.83
C VAL A 23 7.82 2.15 -9.73
N TRP A 24 6.56 2.36 -10.11
CA TRP A 24 5.41 2.27 -9.21
C TRP A 24 4.63 0.96 -9.34
N ARG A 25 4.94 0.16 -10.37
CA ARG A 25 4.34 -1.15 -10.68
C ARG A 25 5.36 -2.02 -11.39
N GLY A 26 5.30 -3.33 -11.18
CA GLY A 26 6.15 -4.28 -11.88
C GLY A 26 7.53 -4.45 -11.26
N ARG A 27 8.33 -5.31 -11.88
CA ARG A 27 9.78 -5.28 -11.69
C ARG A 27 10.35 -4.19 -12.58
N GLY A 28 10.98 -3.21 -11.96
CA GLY A 28 11.78 -2.20 -12.66
C GLY A 28 13.06 -2.78 -13.23
N ASP A 29 13.82 -1.93 -13.93
CA ASP A 29 15.20 -2.21 -14.29
C ASP A 29 16.02 -2.56 -13.02
N PRO A 30 16.58 -3.78 -12.92
CA PRO A 30 17.34 -4.21 -11.75
C PRO A 30 18.52 -3.28 -11.41
N GLU A 31 19.13 -2.62 -12.40
CA GLU A 31 20.24 -1.71 -12.17
C GLU A 31 19.80 -0.39 -11.53
N ARG A 32 18.61 0.10 -11.87
CA ARG A 32 18.00 1.24 -11.17
C ARG A 32 17.60 0.84 -9.77
N ASP A 33 17.06 -0.35 -9.61
CA ASP A 33 16.66 -0.84 -8.31
C ASP A 33 17.83 -0.95 -7.34
N LYS A 34 18.96 -1.51 -7.78
CA LYS A 34 20.20 -1.60 -7.00
C LYS A 34 20.65 -0.25 -6.43
N ARG A 35 20.43 0.85 -7.15
CA ARG A 35 20.78 2.22 -6.73
C ARG A 35 19.84 2.84 -5.69
N ALA A 36 18.70 2.22 -5.39
CA ALA A 36 17.80 2.74 -4.35
C ALA A 36 18.45 2.61 -2.96
N GLU A 37 18.46 3.68 -2.17
CA GLU A 37 19.11 3.70 -0.87
C GLU A 37 18.08 3.75 0.27
N TYR A 38 18.42 3.10 1.38
CA TYR A 38 17.63 3.19 2.60
C TYR A 38 17.86 4.55 3.27
N HIS A 39 16.79 5.20 3.71
CA HIS A 39 16.89 6.43 4.50
C HIS A 39 15.77 6.51 5.54
N ALA A 40 16.10 6.28 6.81
CA ALA A 40 15.13 6.25 7.91
C ALA A 40 14.26 7.52 7.99
N GLY A 41 14.87 8.71 7.89
CA GLY A 41 14.13 9.98 7.94
C GLY A 41 13.13 10.18 6.78
N ALA A 42 13.45 9.69 5.58
CA ALA A 42 12.57 9.80 4.43
C ALA A 42 11.39 8.83 4.56
N ILE A 43 11.66 7.61 5.02
CA ILE A 43 10.60 6.62 5.32
C ILE A 43 9.69 7.16 6.43
N ALA A 44 10.26 7.75 7.49
CA ALA A 44 9.49 8.36 8.58
C ALA A 44 8.57 9.49 8.09
N HIS A 45 9.09 10.36 7.24
CA HIS A 45 8.29 11.41 6.61
C HIS A 45 7.10 10.82 5.82
N ILE A 46 7.35 9.77 5.04
CA ILE A 46 6.32 9.09 4.25
C ILE A 46 5.30 8.39 5.17
N VAL A 47 5.72 7.75 6.26
CA VAL A 47 4.80 7.13 7.24
C VAL A 47 3.81 8.16 7.77
N THR A 48 4.31 9.32 8.22
CA THR A 48 3.45 10.41 8.71
C THR A 48 2.50 10.89 7.61
N MET A 49 3.02 11.17 6.41
CA MET A 49 2.19 11.60 5.27
C MET A 49 1.08 10.59 4.93
N LEU A 50 1.39 9.29 4.91
CA LEU A 50 0.40 8.25 4.61
C LEU A 50 -0.67 8.14 5.70
N ARG A 51 -0.29 8.29 6.97
CA ARG A 51 -1.25 8.34 8.08
C ARG A 51 -2.17 9.56 7.99
N ASP A 52 -1.62 10.71 7.64
CA ASP A 52 -2.40 11.94 7.47
C ASP A 52 -3.37 11.83 6.30
N GLN A 53 -2.96 11.20 5.19
CA GLN A 53 -3.86 10.89 4.07
C GLN A 53 -5.02 9.97 4.50
N GLU A 54 -4.72 8.87 5.19
CA GLU A 54 -5.74 7.94 5.69
C GLU A 54 -6.70 8.63 6.67
N LYS A 55 -6.17 9.45 7.58
CA LYS A 55 -6.98 10.26 8.50
C LYS A 55 -7.88 11.21 7.73
N GLY A 56 -7.35 11.91 6.71
CA GLY A 56 -8.12 12.81 5.85
C GLY A 56 -9.30 12.12 5.18
N TRP A 57 -9.09 10.92 4.61
CA TRP A 57 -10.17 10.13 4.03
C TRP A 57 -11.24 9.76 5.06
N ARG A 58 -10.84 9.27 6.24
CA ARG A 58 -11.79 8.88 7.31
C ARG A 58 -12.59 10.05 7.84
N THR A 59 -11.95 11.19 8.03
CA THR A 59 -12.62 12.44 8.42
C THR A 59 -13.66 12.84 7.37
N TRP A 60 -13.27 12.87 6.10
CA TRP A 60 -14.17 13.23 5.02
C TRP A 60 -15.37 12.28 4.89
N PHE A 61 -15.16 10.96 5.01
CA PHE A 61 -16.26 9.99 4.99
C PHE A 61 -17.27 10.25 6.13
N ALA A 62 -16.80 10.57 7.32
CA ALA A 62 -17.66 10.87 8.46
C ALA A 62 -18.42 12.20 8.26
N GLU A 63 -17.75 13.24 7.77
CA GLU A 63 -18.36 14.55 7.49
C GLU A 63 -19.47 14.47 6.45
N GLU A 64 -19.26 13.68 5.39
CA GLU A 64 -20.21 13.53 4.28
C GLU A 64 -21.21 12.36 4.48
N ASN A 65 -21.18 11.68 5.63
CA ASN A 65 -21.98 10.48 5.91
C ASN A 65 -21.84 9.37 4.83
N ILE A 66 -20.62 9.20 4.31
CA ILE A 66 -20.30 8.19 3.30
C ILE A 66 -19.88 6.90 4.01
N THR A 67 -20.51 5.79 3.65
CA THR A 67 -20.08 4.44 4.06
C THR A 67 -19.45 3.72 2.86
N PRO A 68 -18.11 3.77 2.67
CA PRO A 68 -17.49 3.12 1.54
C PRO A 68 -17.39 1.60 1.74
N ILE A 69 -17.36 0.84 0.65
CA ILE A 69 -16.84 -0.54 0.67
C ILE A 69 -15.35 -0.45 1.07
N GLU A 70 -15.02 -0.89 2.28
CA GLU A 70 -13.66 -0.89 2.81
C GLU A 70 -12.92 -2.17 2.41
N VAL A 71 -11.73 -2.00 1.82
CA VAL A 71 -10.91 -3.12 1.37
C VAL A 71 -9.47 -2.92 1.82
N ALA A 72 -9.01 -3.78 2.73
CA ALA A 72 -7.61 -3.84 3.09
C ALA A 72 -6.79 -4.42 1.93
N TYR A 73 -5.70 -3.77 1.55
CA TYR A 73 -4.82 -4.20 0.45
C TYR A 73 -4.40 -5.69 0.57
N PRO A 74 -4.03 -6.22 1.77
CA PRO A 74 -3.74 -7.64 1.93
C PRO A 74 -4.87 -8.60 1.53
N VAL A 75 -6.12 -8.16 1.70
CA VAL A 75 -7.31 -8.90 1.30
C VAL A 75 -7.55 -8.75 -0.21
N LEU A 76 -7.34 -7.54 -0.74
CA LEU A 76 -7.49 -7.22 -2.15
C LEU A 76 -6.66 -8.13 -3.06
N TRP A 77 -5.35 -8.22 -2.82
CA TRP A 77 -4.48 -8.96 -3.73
C TRP A 77 -4.71 -10.48 -3.68
N ARG A 78 -5.23 -11.02 -2.57
CA ARG A 78 -5.55 -12.45 -2.43
C ARG A 78 -6.92 -12.82 -3.00
N ASN A 79 -7.85 -11.87 -3.06
CA ASN A 79 -9.26 -12.11 -3.36
C ASN A 79 -9.77 -11.17 -4.46
N LEU A 80 -8.91 -10.82 -5.43
CA LEU A 80 -9.19 -9.79 -6.44
C LEU A 80 -10.53 -10.03 -7.15
N SER A 81 -10.73 -11.24 -7.69
CA SER A 81 -11.95 -11.59 -8.43
C SER A 81 -13.21 -11.49 -7.56
N ALA A 82 -13.14 -11.94 -6.31
CA ALA A 82 -14.26 -11.85 -5.38
C ALA A 82 -14.61 -10.38 -5.06
N ILE A 83 -13.61 -9.54 -4.81
CA ILE A 83 -13.81 -8.11 -4.50
C ILE A 83 -14.32 -7.35 -5.72
N VAL A 84 -13.79 -7.63 -6.92
CA VAL A 84 -14.33 -7.08 -8.16
C VAL A 84 -15.79 -7.51 -8.34
N GLY A 85 -16.13 -8.76 -8.05
CA GLY A 85 -17.51 -9.25 -8.04
C GLY A 85 -18.42 -8.45 -7.10
N THR A 86 -17.98 -8.19 -5.87
CA THR A 86 -18.72 -7.34 -4.91
C THR A 86 -18.93 -5.92 -5.42
N VAL A 87 -17.92 -5.32 -6.07
CA VAL A 87 -18.04 -3.99 -6.67
C VAL A 87 -19.02 -4.00 -7.86
N LEU A 88 -18.96 -5.02 -8.71
CA LEU A 88 -19.88 -5.19 -9.84
C LEU A 88 -21.33 -5.34 -9.34
N GLU A 89 -21.55 -6.16 -8.32
CA GLU A 89 -22.87 -6.35 -7.69
C GLU A 89 -23.41 -5.03 -7.13
N ALA A 90 -22.58 -4.26 -6.41
CA ALA A 90 -22.95 -2.95 -5.89
C ALA A 90 -23.30 -1.93 -7.00
N LEU A 91 -22.81 -2.13 -8.22
CA LEU A 91 -23.12 -1.33 -9.40
C LEU A 91 -24.31 -1.89 -10.22
N GLY A 92 -24.94 -2.99 -9.79
CA GLY A 92 -26.01 -3.66 -10.54
C GLY A 92 -25.55 -4.43 -11.78
N LEU A 93 -24.27 -4.83 -11.82
CA LEU A 93 -23.65 -5.58 -12.91
C LEU A 93 -23.48 -7.06 -12.54
N ASP A 94 -23.26 -7.91 -13.54
CA ASP A 94 -23.02 -9.34 -13.34
C ASP A 94 -21.65 -9.58 -12.66
N PRO A 95 -21.60 -10.12 -11.42
CA PRO A 95 -20.35 -10.37 -10.70
C PRO A 95 -19.42 -11.36 -11.40
N ARG A 96 -19.95 -12.20 -12.30
CA ARG A 96 -19.17 -13.21 -13.06
C ARG A 96 -18.27 -12.58 -14.13
N LEU A 97 -18.42 -11.28 -14.40
CA LEU A 97 -17.51 -10.52 -15.25
C LEU A 97 -16.19 -10.16 -14.55
N ALA A 98 -16.05 -10.50 -13.26
CA ALA A 98 -14.79 -10.30 -12.56
C ALA A 98 -13.65 -11.10 -13.22
N PRO A 99 -12.49 -10.49 -13.48
CA PRO A 99 -11.37 -11.16 -14.12
C PRO A 99 -10.74 -12.18 -13.17
N GLU A 100 -10.10 -13.21 -13.74
CA GLU A 100 -9.30 -14.16 -12.98
C GLU A 100 -8.12 -13.49 -12.26
N PRO A 101 -7.67 -14.02 -11.11
CA PRO A 101 -6.59 -13.41 -10.34
C PRO A 101 -5.29 -13.35 -11.14
N VAL A 102 -4.70 -12.15 -11.23
CA VAL A 102 -3.33 -12.00 -11.74
C VAL A 102 -2.37 -12.22 -10.57
N LEU A 103 -1.85 -13.44 -10.47
CA LEU A 103 -0.90 -13.86 -9.43
C LEU A 103 0.49 -13.29 -9.72
N GLU A 104 0.75 -12.03 -9.36
CA GLU A 104 2.13 -11.56 -9.22
C GLU A 104 2.31 -10.71 -7.96
N ARG A 105 2.85 -11.35 -6.92
CA ARG A 105 3.35 -10.65 -5.73
C ARG A 105 4.63 -9.91 -6.11
N GLN A 106 4.61 -8.59 -5.97
CA GLN A 106 5.76 -7.71 -6.25
C GLN A 106 6.58 -7.34 -5.00
N ALA A 107 6.26 -7.90 -3.84
CA ALA A 107 7.10 -7.73 -2.65
C ALA A 107 8.43 -8.46 -2.85
N ASP A 108 9.52 -7.75 -2.71
CA ASP A 108 10.88 -8.24 -2.86
C ASP A 108 11.61 -8.29 -1.51
N GLN A 109 12.57 -9.21 -1.40
CA GLN A 109 13.35 -9.47 -0.19
C GLN A 109 14.00 -8.19 0.39
N ARG A 110 14.40 -7.26 -0.47
CA ARG A 110 15.01 -5.99 -0.06
C ARG A 110 14.02 -5.03 0.61
N SER A 111 12.77 -4.98 0.17
CA SER A 111 11.75 -4.20 0.87
C SER A 111 11.49 -4.77 2.26
N ASP A 112 11.48 -6.11 2.40
CA ASP A 112 11.30 -6.76 3.70
C ASP A 112 12.47 -6.40 4.65
N GLU A 113 13.72 -6.42 4.16
CA GLU A 113 14.90 -5.98 4.93
C GLU A 113 14.79 -4.51 5.39
N TRP A 114 14.32 -3.61 4.52
CA TRP A 114 14.16 -2.20 4.86
C TRP A 114 13.03 -1.97 5.87
N VAL A 115 11.95 -2.75 5.80
CA VAL A 115 10.85 -2.71 6.76
C VAL A 115 11.35 -3.12 8.15
N ASP A 116 12.07 -4.23 8.24
CA ASP A 116 12.60 -4.70 9.52
C ASP A 116 13.62 -3.72 10.11
N ARG A 117 14.54 -3.22 9.27
CA ARG A 117 15.50 -2.20 9.68
C ARG A 117 14.81 -0.93 10.17
N TYR A 118 13.81 -0.44 9.44
CA TYR A 118 13.07 0.75 9.82
C TYR A 118 12.36 0.57 11.17
N ARG A 119 11.67 -0.55 11.38
CA ARG A 119 10.97 -0.83 12.64
C ARG A 119 11.91 -0.83 13.85
N GLN A 120 13.10 -1.42 13.69
CA GLN A 120 14.13 -1.39 14.74
C GLN A 120 14.62 0.03 15.02
N GLU A 121 14.96 0.79 13.99
CA GLU A 121 15.40 2.18 14.14
C GLU A 121 14.29 3.08 14.71
N ALA A 122 13.04 2.83 14.35
CA ALA A 122 11.89 3.57 14.85
C ALA A 122 11.69 3.35 16.36
N GLN A 123 11.83 2.12 16.83
CA GLN A 123 11.78 1.81 18.25
C GLN A 123 12.94 2.47 19.02
N GLN A 124 14.15 2.46 18.46
CA GLN A 124 15.34 3.03 19.10
C GLN A 124 15.35 4.57 19.13
N LYS A 125 14.86 5.20 18.06
CA LYS A 125 15.00 6.65 17.83
C LYS A 125 13.67 7.41 17.97
N GLY A 126 12.57 6.73 18.27
CA GLY A 126 11.24 7.33 18.37
C GLY A 126 10.67 7.81 17.03
N LEU A 127 10.94 7.09 15.94
CA LEU A 127 10.38 7.42 14.62
C LEU A 127 8.93 6.92 14.52
N PRO A 128 8.09 7.54 13.67
CA PRO A 128 6.70 7.11 13.46
C PRO A 128 6.63 5.68 12.91
N LEU A 129 5.70 4.87 13.44
CA LEU A 129 5.35 3.54 12.93
C LEU A 129 4.03 3.59 12.20
#